data_AF-A0A2S0JLT1-F1
#
_entry.id   AF-A0A2S0JLT1-F1
#
_cell.length_a   1.000
_cell.length_b   1.000
_cell.length_c   1.000
_cell.angle_alpha   90.00
_cell.angle_beta   90.00
_cell.angle_gamma   90.00
#
_symmetry.space_group_name_H-M   'P 1'
#
loop_
_entity.id
_entity.type
_entity.pdbx_description
1 polymer ?
#
loop_
_entity_poly.entity_id
_entity_poly.type
_entity_poly.pdbx_seq_one_letter_code
_entity_poly.pdbx_strand_id
1 'polypeptide(L)' 'MKFNLQKLRYERLSRKIPMKDMGEAIGVGRTAYYKREKGDIKISVDEFSKFLDVLGISQSKAGIFFTNDVPKRELVNR' A
#
# COMPACT_ATOMS: atom_id res chain seq x y z
N MET A 1 -10.16 1.26 10.52
CA MET A 1 -8.80 0.98 10.01
C MET A 1 -8.61 1.70 8.70
N LYS A 2 -7.46 2.35 8.51
CA LYS A 2 -7.14 3.12 7.29
C LYS A 2 -5.91 2.53 6.60
N PHE A 3 -5.98 2.37 5.28
CA PHE A 3 -4.84 1.91 4.49
C PHE A 3 -3.79 3.03 4.37
N ASN A 4 -2.55 2.71 4.66
CA ASN A 4 -1.43 3.64 4.69
C ASN A 4 -0.71 3.67 3.34
N LEU A 5 -1.20 4.55 2.45
CA LEU A 5 -0.61 4.78 1.13
C LEU A 5 0.83 5.31 1.19
N GLN A 6 1.19 6.05 2.24
CA GLN A 6 2.56 6.53 2.43
C GLN A 6 3.51 5.36 2.75
N LYS A 7 3.06 4.38 3.54
CA LYS A 7 3.81 3.16 3.80
C LYS A 7 3.98 2.33 2.53
N LEU A 8 2.93 2.19 1.70
CA LEU A 8 3.03 1.54 0.39
C LEU A 8 4.11 2.18 -0.49
N ARG A 9 4.08 3.51 -0.62
CA ARG A 9 5.07 4.27 -1.37
C ARG A 9 6.48 4.12 -0.80
N TYR A 10 6.62 4.16 0.52
CA TYR A 10 7.92 3.97 1.20
C TYR A 10 8.52 2.59 0.90
N GLU A 11 7.75 1.52 1.07
CA GLU A 11 8.22 0.15 0.82
C GLU A 11 8.62 -0.06 -0.64
N ARG A 12 7.88 0.54 -1.58
CA ARG A 12 8.23 0.52 -3.01
C ARG A 12 9.55 1.22 -3.28
N LEU A 13 9.72 2.44 -2.76
CA LEU A 13 10.92 3.25 -2.99
C LEU A 13 12.16 2.64 -2.31
N SER A 14 12.03 2.10 -1.09
CA SER A 14 13.15 1.46 -0.38
C SER A 14 13.69 0.23 -1.12
N ARG A 15 12.84 -0.44 -1.90
CA ARG A 15 13.20 -1.58 -2.78
C ARG A 15 13.59 -1.17 -4.19
N LYS A 16 13.60 0.13 -4.50
CA LYS A 16 13.88 0.67 -5.85
C LYS A 16 12.94 0.10 -6.93
N ILE A 17 11.71 -0.25 -6.56
CA ILE A 17 10.71 -0.77 -7.49
C ILE A 17 10.06 0.40 -8.25
N PRO A 18 10.09 0.42 -9.59
CA PRO A 18 9.44 1.47 -10.37
C PRO A 18 7.92 1.30 -10.35
N MET A 19 7.20 2.40 -10.55
CA MET A 19 5.73 2.41 -10.63
C MET A 19 5.19 1.56 -11.78
N LYS A 20 6.00 1.32 -12.81
CA LYS A 20 5.64 0.50 -13.98
C LYS A 20 5.44 -0.96 -13.55
N ASP A 21 6.40 -1.55 -12.86
CA ASP A 21 6.38 -2.95 -12.42
C ASP A 21 5.20 -3.23 -11.47
N MET A 22 4.89 -2.29 -10.57
CA MET A 22 3.70 -2.39 -9.72
C MET A 22 2.39 -2.35 -10.52
N GLY A 23 2.34 -1.53 -11.57
CA GLY A 23 1.19 -1.47 -12.47
C GLY A 23 1.03 -2.74 -13.29
N GLU A 24 2.14 -3.28 -13.80
CA GLU A 24 2.17 -4.52 -14.58
C GLU A 24 1.62 -5.71 -13.78
N ALA A 25 1.92 -5.78 -12.48
CA ALA A 25 1.38 -6.83 -11.60
C ALA A 25 -0.16 -6.89 -11.58
N ILE A 26 -0.83 -5.75 -11.82
CA ILE A 26 -2.30 -5.65 -11.86
C ILE A 26 -2.84 -5.36 -13.26
N GLY A 27 -2.00 -5.44 -14.31
CA GLY A 27 -2.39 -5.22 -15.69
C GLY A 27 -2.74 -3.77 -16.04
N VAL A 28 -2.18 -2.78 -15.34
CA VAL A 28 -2.43 -1.35 -15.60
C VAL A 28 -1.14 -0.59 -15.89
N GLY A 29 -1.27 0.53 -16.63
CA GLY A 29 -0.14 1.40 -16.90
C GLY A 29 0.37 2.17 -15.67
N ARG A 30 1.59 2.68 -15.75
CA ARG A 30 2.27 3.50 -14.72
C ARG A 30 1.36 4.59 -14.12
N THR A 31 0.66 5.34 -14.96
CA THR A 31 -0.21 6.45 -14.52
C THR A 31 -1.39 5.96 -13.69
N ALA A 32 -1.96 4.81 -14.02
CA ALA A 32 -3.06 4.22 -13.27
C ALA A 32 -2.59 3.67 -11.91
N TYR A 33 -1.38 3.12 -11.83
CA TYR A 33 -0.74 2.79 -10.55
C TYR A 33 -0.45 4.04 -9.72
N TYR A 34 0.08 5.11 -10.33
CA TYR A 34 0.36 6.37 -9.62
C TYR A 34 -0.90 6.95 -8.95
N LYS A 35 -2.05 6.93 -9.64
CA LYS A 35 -3.33 7.36 -9.06
C LYS A 35 -3.74 6.49 -7.86
N ARG A 36 -3.46 5.18 -7.88
CA ARG A 36 -3.68 4.28 -6.73
C ARG A 36 -2.76 4.60 -5.56
N GLU A 37 -1.46 4.73 -5.81
CA GLU A 37 -0.48 5.07 -4.77
C GLU A 37 -0.74 6.45 -4.16
N LYS A 38 -1.27 7.40 -4.94
CA LYS A 38 -1.70 8.71 -4.45
C LYS A 38 -3.03 8.68 -3.69
N GLY A 39 -3.87 7.66 -3.93
CA GLY A 39 -5.19 7.50 -3.32
C GLY A 39 -6.36 8.05 -4.13
N ASP A 40 -6.12 8.53 -5.35
CA ASP A 40 -7.16 8.99 -6.28
C ASP A 40 -8.02 7.80 -6.78
N ILE A 41 -7.43 6.60 -6.84
CA ILE A 41 -8.11 5.33 -7.15
C ILE A 41 -7.95 4.40 -5.95
N LYS A 42 -9.05 3.78 -5.50
CA LYS A 42 -9.00 2.81 -4.41
C LYS A 42 -8.26 1.54 -4.84
N ILE A 43 -7.44 1.01 -3.95
CA ILE A 43 -6.74 -0.26 -4.11
C ILE A 43 -7.66 -1.38 -3.60
N SER A 44 -7.91 -2.41 -4.40
CA SER A 44 -8.66 -3.59 -3.95
C SER A 44 -7.77 -4.55 -3.13
N VAL A 45 -8.38 -5.51 -2.43
CA VAL A 45 -7.64 -6.53 -1.67
C VAL A 45 -6.80 -7.41 -2.60
N ASP A 46 -7.33 -7.76 -3.78
CA ASP A 46 -6.59 -8.53 -4.79
C ASP A 46 -5.39 -7.75 -5.36
N GLU A 47 -5.58 -6.46 -5.66
CA GLU A 47 -4.50 -5.58 -6.09
C GLU A 47 -3.43 -5.45 -5.01
N PHE A 48 -3.84 -5.27 -3.75
CA PHE A 48 -2.92 -5.19 -2.64
C PHE A 48 -2.13 -6.48 -2.41
N SER A 49 -2.77 -7.65 -2.56
CA SER A 49 -2.10 -8.95 -2.46
C SER A 49 -0.98 -9.08 -3.50
N LYS A 50 -1.25 -8.67 -4.75
CA LYS A 50 -0.25 -8.63 -5.82
C LYS A 50 0.88 -7.64 -5.52
N PHE A 51 0.57 -6.50 -4.91
CA PHE A 51 1.60 -5.55 -4.48
C PHE A 51 2.52 -6.15 -3.41
N LEU A 52 1.98 -6.94 -2.47
CA LEU A 52 2.80 -7.63 -1.47
C LEU A 52 3.77 -8.62 -2.12
N ASP A 53 3.32 -9.35 -3.15
CA ASP A 53 4.18 -10.27 -3.91
C ASP A 53 5.33 -9.52 -4.60
N VAL A 54 5.03 -8.40 -5.28
CA VAL A 54 6.06 -7.55 -5.92
C VAL A 54 7.02 -6.94 -4.89
N LEU A 55 6.52 -6.57 -3.72
CA LEU A 55 7.34 -6.04 -2.63
C LEU A 55 8.13 -7.14 -1.88
N GLY A 56 7.89 -8.42 -2.15
CA GLY A 56 8.49 -9.53 -1.40
C GLY A 56 8.10 -9.51 0.09
N ILE A 57 6.89 -9.03 0.41
CA ILE A 57 6.38 -8.97 1.77
C ILE A 57 5.36 -10.11 1.94
N SER A 58 5.62 -11.02 2.88
CA SER A 58 4.67 -12.09 3.21
C SER A 58 3.33 -11.49 3.64
N GLN A 59 2.22 -12.12 3.23
CA GLN A 59 0.86 -11.70 3.60
C GLN A 59 0.64 -11.64 5.11
N SER A 60 1.36 -12.44 5.91
CA SER A 60 1.32 -12.36 7.37
C SER A 60 1.80 -11.01 7.94
N LYS A 61 2.61 -10.27 7.16
CA LYS A 61 3.10 -8.93 7.49
C LYS A 61 2.26 -7.81 6.88
N ALA A 62 1.15 -8.11 6.21
CA ALA A 62 0.28 -7.11 5.58
C ALA A 62 -0.27 -6.07 6.58
N GLY A 63 -0.37 -6.43 7.87
CA GLY A 63 -0.82 -5.54 8.94
C GLY A 63 -0.08 -4.21 9.04
N ILE A 64 1.19 -4.13 8.59
CA ILE A 64 1.98 -2.90 8.64
C ILE A 64 1.42 -1.76 7.78
N PHE A 65 0.54 -2.08 6.82
CA PHE A 65 -0.09 -1.10 5.92
C PHE A 65 -1.41 -0.57 6.46
N PHE A 66 -1.87 -1.01 7.63
CA PHE A 66 -3.13 -0.54 8.21
C PHE A 66 -2.86 0.24 9.49
N THR A 67 -3.39 1.46 9.57
CA THR A 67 -3.36 2.25 10.80
C THR A 67 -4.70 2.12 11.52
N ASN A 68 -4.65 2.01 12.85
CA ASN A 68 -5.84 2.10 13.67
C ASN A 68 -6.41 3.51 13.55
N ASP A 69 -7.71 3.58 13.25
CA ASP A 69 -8.46 4.83 13.19
C ASP A 69 -9.04 5.03 14.60
N VAL A 70 -8.15 5.37 15.55
CA VAL A 70 -8.57 5.68 16.92
C VAL A 70 -8.56 7.20 17.07
N PRO A 71 -9.65 7.81 17.55
CA PRO A 71 -9.64 9.22 17.91
C PRO A 71 -8.49 9.50 18.88
N LYS A 72 -7.73 10.59 18.65
CA LYS A 72 -6.53 10.96 19.43
C LYS A 72 -6.76 10.99 20.96
N ARG A 73 -8.01 11.13 21.41
CA ARG A 73 -8.42 11.13 22.81
C ARG A 73 -8.13 9.82 23.54
N GLU A 74 -8.13 8.68 22.83
CA GLU A 74 -7.93 7.34 23.40
C GLU A 74 -6.47 6.85 23.35
N LEU A 75 -5.56 7.61 22.74
CA LEU A 75 -4.14 7.21 22.61
C LEU A 75 -3.29 7.59 23.84
N VAL A 76 -3.83 8.35 24.79
CA VAL A 76 -3.08 8.90 25.95
C VAL A 76 -3.13 7.99 27.19
N ASN A 77 -3.96 6.93 27.21
CA ASN A 77 -4.11 6.04 28.37
C ASN A 77 -3.65 4.59 28.10
N ARG A 78 -2.37 4.39 27.76
CA ARG A 78 -1.73 3.07 27.82
C ARG A 78 -0.33 3.14 28.40
#